data_AF-A0A924VQF1-F1
#
_entry.id   AF-A0A924VQF1-F1
#
_cell.length_a   1.000
_cell.length_b   1.000
_cell.length_c   1.000
_cell.angle_alpha   90.00
_cell.angle_beta   90.00
_cell.angle_gamma   90.00
#
_symmetry.space_group_name_H-M   'P 1'
#
loop_
_entity.id
_entity.type
_entity.pdbx_description
1 polymer ?
#
loop_
_entity_poly.entity_id
_entity_poly.type
_entity_poly.pdbx_seq_one_letter_code
_entity_poly.pdbx_strand_id
1 'polypeptide(L)'
;MKLAKSEAETELEIVKKQLESQLLSVQKKTAAESELALKQLRDDAASNELEKKQMREQLTELTKAVRAANHARDNAELDMQKKLAEEESKIRDEATKTADEKQRLNLAAKDKQLQDAMRVNEELQRKLQQGSQQMQGEIMELDFEAALTNAFRDDDIEPVAKGVKGGDVSQLVRSPRGTACGTILWEIKRTKNWVDGWVPKLKQDMRAARAEIAVIITESMPKQIEADMGLFQGIWVAKPGLAIALGSLLRKSLLDVGLQKARTEHQGGKAEALYNFVTSHEFIQQVELMVETYQEMNLQVQKERVAYERLWSQREKQSQKLLLGTANIIGSMQGHIGQAAMPRIKGLELDDDEIDAPDEISSGSQPSLL
;
A
#
# COMPACT_ATOMS: atom_id res chain seq x y z
N MET A 1 -78.80 -34.72 153.77
CA MET A 1 -79.23 -34.48 152.36
C MET A 1 -79.27 -32.99 151.95
N LYS A 2 -78.82 -32.03 152.77
CA LYS A 2 -78.65 -30.60 152.38
C LYS A 2 -77.20 -30.19 152.05
N LEU A 3 -76.21 -31.02 152.39
CA LEU A 3 -74.79 -30.72 152.14
C LEU A 3 -74.35 -31.09 150.71
N ALA A 4 -74.84 -32.22 150.17
CA ALA A 4 -74.49 -32.72 148.83
C ALA A 4 -75.03 -31.89 147.65
N LYS A 5 -75.98 -30.97 147.88
CA LYS A 5 -76.56 -30.12 146.81
C LYS A 5 -75.77 -28.82 146.61
N SER A 6 -75.12 -28.32 147.67
CA SER A 6 -74.29 -27.11 147.65
C SER A 6 -72.93 -27.34 146.99
N GLU A 7 -72.37 -28.55 147.11
CA GLU A 7 -71.10 -28.93 146.48
C GLU A 7 -71.27 -29.18 144.97
N ALA A 8 -72.41 -29.77 144.55
CA ALA A 8 -72.70 -30.00 143.14
C ALA A 8 -72.97 -28.70 142.34
N GLU A 9 -73.60 -27.69 142.95
CA GLU A 9 -73.84 -26.39 142.29
C GLU A 9 -72.55 -25.57 142.12
N THR A 10 -71.61 -25.67 143.07
CA THR A 10 -70.31 -24.98 142.99
C THR A 10 -69.35 -25.66 142.01
N GLU A 11 -69.33 -26.99 141.93
CA GLU A 11 -68.56 -27.71 140.89
C GLU A 11 -69.09 -27.43 139.48
N LEU A 12 -70.41 -27.38 139.28
CA LEU A 12 -71.00 -27.10 137.97
C LEU A 12 -70.64 -25.70 137.44
N GLU A 13 -70.54 -24.71 138.33
CA GLU A 13 -70.20 -23.33 137.97
C GLU A 13 -68.71 -23.15 137.66
N ILE A 14 -67.83 -23.87 138.38
CA ILE A 14 -66.39 -23.94 138.07
C ILE A 14 -66.16 -24.60 136.71
N VAL A 15 -66.85 -25.71 136.43
CA VAL A 15 -66.77 -26.42 135.13
C VAL A 15 -67.29 -25.54 133.99
N LYS A 16 -68.41 -24.81 134.18
CA LYS A 16 -68.92 -23.86 133.18
C LYS A 16 -67.91 -22.75 132.86
N LYS A 17 -67.30 -22.15 133.89
CA LYS A 17 -66.30 -21.09 133.71
C LYS A 17 -65.03 -21.61 133.02
N GLN A 18 -64.59 -22.82 133.36
CA GLN A 18 -63.48 -23.48 132.67
C GLN A 18 -63.83 -23.76 131.21
N LEU A 19 -65.03 -24.26 130.92
CA LEU A 19 -65.47 -24.55 129.56
C LEU A 19 -65.59 -23.27 128.72
N GLU A 20 -66.16 -22.19 129.26
CA GLU A 20 -66.23 -20.88 128.59
C GLU A 20 -64.84 -20.30 128.32
N SER A 21 -63.90 -20.40 129.28
CA SER A 21 -62.53 -19.95 129.08
C SER A 21 -61.79 -20.76 128.00
N GLN A 22 -62.03 -22.07 127.94
CA GLN A 22 -61.46 -22.94 126.92
C GLN A 22 -62.05 -22.64 125.54
N LEU A 23 -63.37 -22.45 125.45
CA LEU A 23 -64.06 -22.15 124.20
C LEU A 23 -63.63 -20.78 123.63
N LEU A 24 -63.43 -19.78 124.49
CA LEU A 24 -62.88 -18.48 124.11
C LEU A 24 -61.41 -18.59 123.65
N SER A 25 -60.61 -19.46 124.30
CA SER A 25 -59.21 -19.68 123.91
C SER A 25 -59.07 -20.41 122.57
N VAL A 26 -59.97 -21.36 122.30
CA VAL A 26 -60.03 -22.09 121.03
C VAL A 26 -60.47 -21.13 119.93
N GLN A 27 -61.56 -20.37 120.12
CA GLN A 27 -62.00 -19.38 119.13
C GLN A 27 -60.93 -18.34 118.80
N LYS A 28 -60.18 -17.84 119.79
CA LYS A 28 -59.07 -16.90 119.54
C LYS A 28 -57.92 -17.55 118.76
N LYS A 29 -57.57 -18.80 119.07
CA LYS A 29 -56.54 -19.54 118.31
C LYS A 29 -56.99 -19.82 116.88
N THR A 30 -58.22 -20.29 116.67
CA THR A 30 -58.74 -20.59 115.33
C THR A 30 -58.90 -19.32 114.50
N ALA A 31 -59.32 -18.20 115.11
CA ALA A 31 -59.36 -16.91 114.43
C ALA A 31 -57.96 -16.44 114.02
N ALA A 32 -56.98 -16.49 114.92
CA ALA A 32 -55.59 -16.11 114.64
C ALA A 32 -54.93 -17.02 113.57
N GLU A 33 -55.17 -18.33 113.61
CA GLU A 33 -54.69 -19.29 112.61
C GLU A 33 -55.34 -19.04 111.23
N SER A 34 -56.65 -18.77 111.19
CA SER A 34 -57.36 -18.44 109.94
C SER A 34 -56.90 -17.11 109.33
N GLU A 35 -56.61 -16.11 110.17
CA GLU A 35 -56.11 -14.80 109.74
C GLU A 35 -54.68 -14.91 109.19
N LEU A 36 -53.83 -15.72 109.83
CA LEU A 36 -52.49 -16.02 109.34
C LEU A 36 -52.53 -16.77 107.99
N ALA A 37 -53.38 -17.78 107.87
CA ALA A 37 -53.54 -18.56 106.63
C ALA A 37 -54.08 -17.69 105.48
N LEU A 38 -55.04 -16.80 105.75
CA LEU A 38 -55.56 -15.85 104.75
C LEU A 38 -54.51 -14.83 104.32
N LYS A 39 -53.63 -14.42 105.23
CA LYS A 39 -52.53 -13.51 104.92
C LYS A 39 -51.49 -14.19 104.03
N GLN A 40 -51.07 -15.41 104.35
CA GLN A 40 -50.15 -16.21 103.53
C GLN A 40 -50.71 -16.45 102.11
N LEU A 41 -51.98 -16.86 101.99
CA LEU A 41 -52.63 -17.06 100.69
C LEU A 41 -52.70 -15.77 99.85
N ARG A 42 -52.90 -14.60 100.49
CA ARG A 42 -52.88 -13.31 99.79
C ARG A 42 -51.47 -12.94 99.33
N ASP A 43 -50.47 -13.15 100.17
CA ASP A 43 -49.07 -12.86 99.84
C ASP A 43 -48.58 -13.79 98.71
N ASP A 44 -48.94 -15.07 98.75
CA ASP A 44 -48.64 -16.05 97.69
C ASP A 44 -49.38 -15.75 96.38
N ALA A 45 -50.65 -15.33 96.45
CA ALA A 45 -51.40 -14.92 95.27
C ALA A 45 -50.80 -13.67 94.62
N ALA A 46 -50.40 -12.68 95.43
CA ALA A 46 -49.74 -11.46 94.96
C ALA A 46 -48.36 -11.75 94.36
N SER A 47 -47.57 -12.63 94.98
CA SER A 47 -46.26 -13.07 94.48
C SER A 47 -46.39 -13.81 93.14
N ASN A 48 -47.31 -14.76 93.04
CA ASN A 48 -47.58 -15.49 91.79
C ASN A 48 -48.10 -14.59 90.67
N GLU A 49 -48.89 -13.56 90.99
CA GLU A 49 -49.37 -12.60 90.00
C GLU A 49 -48.25 -11.70 89.48
N LEU A 50 -47.32 -11.31 90.36
CA LEU A 50 -46.10 -10.58 89.98
C LEU A 50 -45.19 -11.43 89.09
N GLU A 51 -44.94 -12.69 89.43
CA GLU A 51 -44.14 -13.61 88.59
C GLU A 51 -44.78 -13.85 87.22
N LYS A 52 -46.11 -14.05 87.16
CA LYS A 52 -46.83 -14.18 85.88
C LYS A 52 -46.71 -12.93 85.03
N LYS A 53 -46.71 -11.74 85.64
CA LYS A 53 -46.55 -10.48 84.93
C LYS A 53 -45.12 -10.34 84.38
N GLN A 54 -44.10 -10.68 85.18
CA GLN A 54 -42.70 -10.68 84.75
C GLN A 54 -42.44 -11.69 83.63
N MET A 55 -42.97 -12.92 83.73
CA MET A 55 -42.85 -13.90 82.65
C MET A 55 -43.55 -13.45 81.36
N ARG A 56 -44.72 -12.79 81.45
CA ARG A 56 -45.40 -12.21 80.28
C ARG A 56 -44.57 -11.12 79.64
N GLU A 57 -43.96 -10.24 80.42
CA GLU A 57 -43.03 -9.20 79.92
C GLU A 57 -41.82 -9.84 79.21
N GLN A 58 -41.15 -10.80 79.86
CA GLN A 58 -40.02 -11.53 79.27
C GLN A 58 -40.40 -12.27 77.97
N LEU A 59 -41.58 -12.91 77.91
CA LEU A 59 -42.09 -13.55 76.69
C LEU A 59 -42.33 -12.53 75.57
N THR A 60 -42.89 -11.36 75.89
CA THR A 60 -43.10 -10.31 74.89
C THR A 60 -41.78 -9.72 74.38
N GLU A 61 -40.79 -9.57 75.25
CA GLU A 61 -39.46 -9.06 74.88
C GLU A 61 -38.69 -10.09 74.04
N LEU A 62 -38.70 -11.36 74.45
CA LEU A 62 -38.11 -12.45 73.67
C LEU A 62 -38.77 -12.59 72.29
N THR A 63 -40.09 -12.47 72.21
CA THR A 63 -40.82 -12.51 70.93
C THR A 63 -40.41 -11.34 70.02
N LYS A 64 -40.22 -10.14 70.57
CA LYS A 64 -39.70 -8.98 69.81
C LYS A 64 -38.27 -9.22 69.33
N ALA A 65 -37.39 -9.76 70.18
CA ALA A 65 -36.02 -10.07 69.84
C ALA A 65 -35.93 -11.14 68.73
N VAL A 66 -36.72 -12.21 68.80
CA VAL A 66 -36.78 -13.25 67.77
C VAL A 66 -37.28 -12.69 66.43
N ARG A 67 -38.31 -11.84 66.44
CA ARG A 67 -38.77 -11.18 65.21
C ARG A 67 -37.70 -10.27 64.61
N ALA A 68 -37.02 -9.48 65.43
CA ALA A 68 -35.94 -8.62 64.97
C ALA A 68 -34.77 -9.43 64.40
N ALA A 69 -34.40 -10.54 65.05
CA ALA A 69 -33.36 -11.45 64.58
C ALA A 69 -33.72 -12.13 63.25
N ASN A 70 -34.97 -12.59 63.10
CA ASN A 70 -35.44 -13.16 61.83
C ASN A 70 -35.44 -12.12 60.71
N HIS A 71 -35.95 -10.91 60.96
CA HIS A 71 -35.90 -9.83 59.96
C HIS A 71 -34.46 -9.44 59.58
N ALA A 72 -33.54 -9.39 60.55
CA ALA A 72 -32.14 -9.15 60.28
C ALA A 72 -31.51 -10.27 59.43
N ARG A 73 -31.87 -11.53 59.71
CA ARG A 73 -31.41 -12.69 58.95
C ARG A 73 -31.91 -12.67 57.51
N ASP A 74 -33.21 -12.43 57.32
CA ASP A 74 -33.83 -12.38 55.99
C ASP A 74 -33.27 -11.21 55.15
N ASN A 75 -33.04 -10.04 55.78
CA ASN A 75 -32.38 -8.92 55.12
C ASN A 75 -30.93 -9.23 54.75
N ALA A 76 -30.17 -9.88 55.64
CA ALA A 76 -28.80 -10.28 55.36
C ALA A 76 -28.73 -11.32 54.23
N GLU A 77 -29.67 -12.25 54.19
CA GLU A 77 -29.79 -13.27 53.13
C GLU A 77 -30.15 -12.62 51.78
N LEU A 78 -31.08 -11.66 51.76
CA LEU A 78 -31.41 -10.87 50.57
C LEU A 78 -30.22 -10.02 50.08
N ASP A 79 -29.49 -9.37 50.97
CA ASP A 79 -28.32 -8.57 50.61
C ASP A 79 -27.18 -9.45 50.07
N MET A 80 -27.01 -10.65 50.64
CA MET A 80 -26.05 -11.63 50.15
C MET A 80 -26.43 -12.15 48.75
N GLN A 81 -27.70 -12.44 48.51
CA GLN A 81 -28.21 -12.83 47.19
C GLN A 81 -28.02 -11.72 46.15
N LYS A 82 -28.29 -10.46 46.50
CA LYS A 82 -28.04 -9.31 45.61
C LYS A 82 -26.57 -9.16 45.27
N LYS A 83 -25.68 -9.27 46.26
CA LYS A 83 -24.22 -9.21 46.03
C LYS A 83 -23.73 -10.35 45.14
N LEU A 84 -24.24 -11.57 45.35
CA LEU A 84 -23.93 -12.72 44.50
C LEU A 84 -24.39 -12.49 43.06
N ALA A 85 -25.62 -12.01 42.86
CA ALA A 85 -26.15 -11.72 41.52
C ALA A 85 -25.35 -10.61 40.80
N GLU A 86 -24.95 -9.57 41.52
CA GLU A 86 -24.09 -8.50 40.98
C GLU A 86 -22.71 -9.02 40.58
N GLU A 87 -22.07 -9.83 41.41
CA GLU A 87 -20.77 -10.44 41.09
C GLU A 87 -20.87 -11.47 39.95
N GLU A 88 -21.92 -12.28 39.91
CA GLU A 88 -22.18 -13.19 38.77
C GLU A 88 -22.37 -12.40 37.46
N SER A 89 -23.09 -11.27 37.50
CA SER A 89 -23.24 -10.40 36.34
C SER A 89 -21.89 -9.83 35.89
N LYS A 90 -21.06 -9.35 36.82
CA LYS A 90 -19.71 -8.84 36.48
C LYS A 90 -18.83 -9.93 35.89
N ILE A 91 -18.80 -11.11 36.49
CA ILE A 91 -18.02 -12.24 35.99
C ILE A 91 -18.48 -12.62 34.59
N ARG A 92 -19.79 -12.64 34.33
CA ARG A 92 -20.35 -12.93 33.01
C ARG A 92 -19.98 -11.88 31.98
N ASP A 93 -20.05 -10.60 32.34
CA ASP A 93 -19.68 -9.48 31.46
C ASP A 93 -18.17 -9.45 31.17
N GLU A 94 -17.32 -9.76 32.15
CA GLU A 94 -15.87 -9.87 31.95
C GLU A 94 -15.51 -11.10 31.11
N ALA A 95 -16.15 -12.25 31.35
CA ALA A 95 -15.93 -13.47 30.57
C ALA A 95 -16.36 -13.30 29.10
N THR A 96 -17.48 -12.62 28.85
CA THR A 96 -17.93 -12.31 27.49
C THR A 96 -17.01 -11.31 26.80
N LYS A 97 -16.61 -10.22 27.46
CA LYS A 97 -15.64 -9.26 26.91
C LYS A 97 -14.29 -9.90 26.57
N THR A 98 -13.75 -10.72 27.46
CA THR A 98 -12.46 -11.41 27.21
C THR A 98 -12.57 -12.46 26.09
N ALA A 99 -13.69 -13.17 25.99
CA ALA A 99 -13.95 -14.07 24.87
C ALA A 99 -14.04 -13.33 23.52
N ASP A 100 -14.78 -12.22 23.48
CA ASP A 100 -14.95 -11.39 22.28
C ASP A 100 -13.63 -10.74 21.85
N GLU A 101 -12.83 -10.24 22.80
CA GLU A 101 -11.53 -9.64 22.52
C GLU A 101 -10.54 -10.68 22.00
N LYS A 102 -10.51 -11.89 22.58
CA LYS A 102 -9.70 -13.00 22.09
C LYS A 102 -10.12 -13.45 20.69
N GLN A 103 -11.42 -13.51 20.42
CA GLN A 103 -11.94 -13.86 19.09
C GLN A 103 -11.61 -12.78 18.06
N ARG A 104 -11.76 -11.50 18.42
CA ARG A 104 -11.38 -10.36 17.58
C ARG A 104 -9.89 -10.38 17.24
N LEU A 105 -9.01 -10.61 18.22
CA LEU A 105 -7.58 -10.71 18.00
C LEU A 105 -7.22 -11.89 17.10
N ASN A 106 -7.85 -13.05 17.29
CA ASN A 106 -7.65 -14.22 16.43
C ASN A 106 -8.10 -13.97 14.99
N LEU A 107 -9.26 -13.35 14.78
CA LEU A 107 -9.74 -12.98 13.45
C LEU A 107 -8.79 -12.00 12.76
N ALA A 108 -8.37 -10.94 13.46
CA ALA A 108 -7.41 -9.97 12.92
C ALA A 108 -6.05 -10.60 12.57
N ALA A 109 -5.56 -11.54 13.39
CA ALA A 109 -4.33 -12.27 13.10
C ALA A 109 -4.47 -13.17 11.86
N LYS A 110 -5.63 -13.84 11.71
CA LYS A 110 -5.93 -14.67 10.54
C LYS A 110 -6.07 -13.83 9.27
N ASP A 111 -6.76 -12.69 9.33
CA ASP A 111 -6.90 -11.77 8.20
C ASP A 111 -5.54 -11.24 7.74
N LYS A 112 -4.67 -10.87 8.68
CA LYS A 112 -3.30 -10.45 8.36
C LYS A 112 -2.49 -11.58 7.71
N GLN A 113 -2.57 -12.80 8.24
CA GLN A 113 -1.92 -13.96 7.62
C GLN A 113 -2.42 -14.21 6.19
N LEU A 114 -3.72 -14.04 5.95
CA LEU A 114 -4.33 -14.24 4.65
C LEU A 114 -3.89 -13.16 3.65
N GLN A 115 -3.82 -11.90 4.08
CA GLN A 115 -3.28 -10.80 3.27
C GLN A 115 -1.80 -11.00 2.92
N ASP A 116 -0.97 -11.38 3.89
CA ASP A 116 0.45 -11.65 3.64
C ASP A 116 0.63 -12.82 2.67
N ALA A 117 -0.15 -13.89 2.82
CA ALA A 117 -0.15 -15.03 1.91
C ALA A 117 -0.59 -14.64 0.49
N MET A 118 -1.65 -13.82 0.34
CA MET A 118 -2.09 -13.33 -0.96
C MET A 118 -1.01 -12.50 -1.66
N ARG A 119 -0.34 -11.60 -0.93
CA ARG A 119 0.74 -10.76 -1.48
C ARG A 119 1.90 -11.60 -1.98
N VAL A 120 2.34 -12.60 -1.20
CA VAL A 120 3.40 -13.52 -1.61
C VAL A 120 2.99 -14.31 -2.86
N ASN A 121 1.73 -14.72 -2.94
CA ASN A 121 1.23 -15.47 -4.09
C ASN A 121 1.20 -14.62 -5.38
N GLU A 122 0.77 -13.35 -5.29
CA GLU A 122 0.84 -12.41 -6.42
C GLU A 122 2.28 -12.15 -6.89
N GLU A 123 3.21 -11.96 -5.94
CA GLU A 123 4.63 -11.78 -6.27
C GLU A 123 5.23 -13.03 -6.94
N LEU A 124 4.89 -14.23 -6.46
CA LEU A 124 5.30 -15.49 -7.08
C LEU A 124 4.70 -15.65 -8.48
N GLN A 125 3.41 -15.34 -8.67
CA GLN A 125 2.79 -15.37 -10.00
C GLN A 125 3.49 -14.42 -10.98
N ARG A 126 3.83 -13.20 -10.55
CA ARG A 126 4.60 -12.25 -11.39
C ARG A 126 5.97 -12.80 -11.76
N LYS A 127 6.71 -13.36 -10.81
CA LYS A 127 8.03 -13.96 -11.07
C LYS A 127 7.95 -15.15 -12.02
N LEU A 128 6.95 -16.01 -11.86
CA LEU A 128 6.69 -17.15 -12.75
C LEU A 128 6.36 -16.69 -14.17
N GLN A 129 5.48 -15.69 -14.33
CA GLN A 129 5.16 -15.14 -15.65
C GLN A 129 6.37 -14.49 -16.33
N GLN A 130 7.19 -13.75 -15.57
CA GLN A 130 8.40 -13.12 -16.09
C GLN A 130 9.45 -14.15 -16.52
N GLY A 131 9.69 -15.19 -15.71
CA GLY A 131 10.59 -16.29 -16.07
C GLY A 131 10.10 -17.07 -17.29
N SER A 132 8.78 -17.30 -17.39
CA SER A 132 8.18 -17.96 -18.56
C SER A 132 8.36 -17.15 -19.84
N GLN A 133 8.26 -15.81 -19.80
CA GLN A 133 8.45 -14.97 -20.99
C GLN A 133 9.91 -14.94 -21.45
N GLN A 134 10.87 -14.90 -20.53
CA GLN A 134 12.30 -14.96 -20.89
C GLN A 134 12.69 -16.32 -21.47
N MET A 135 12.25 -17.41 -20.83
CA MET A 135 12.51 -18.77 -21.30
C MET A 135 11.87 -19.03 -22.67
N GLN A 136 10.67 -18.48 -22.91
CA GLN A 136 10.00 -18.58 -24.21
C GLN A 136 10.69 -17.74 -25.30
N GLY A 137 11.38 -16.65 -24.95
CA GLY A 137 12.23 -15.89 -25.87
C GLY A 137 13.45 -16.71 -26.30
N GLU A 138 14.15 -17.28 -25.33
CA GLU A 138 15.37 -18.09 -25.54
C GLU A 138 15.10 -19.35 -26.35
N ILE A 139 14.02 -20.09 -26.05
CA ILE A 139 13.64 -21.28 -26.83
C ILE A 139 13.39 -20.94 -28.30
N MET A 140 12.82 -19.77 -28.57
CA MET A 140 12.46 -19.40 -29.93
C MET A 140 13.62 -18.79 -30.73
N GLU A 141 14.58 -18.15 -30.06
CA GLU A 141 15.89 -17.83 -30.66
C GLU A 141 16.60 -19.12 -31.08
N LEU A 142 16.60 -20.13 -30.20
CA LEU A 142 17.15 -21.46 -30.50
C LEU A 142 16.39 -22.17 -31.64
N ASP A 143 15.06 -22.09 -31.68
CA ASP A 143 14.26 -22.66 -32.77
C ASP A 143 14.56 -21.96 -34.11
N PHE A 144 14.77 -20.64 -34.09
CA PHE A 144 15.12 -19.87 -35.29
C PHE A 144 16.53 -20.20 -35.79
N GLU A 145 17.50 -20.29 -34.88
CA GLU A 145 18.86 -20.73 -35.17
C GLU A 145 18.86 -22.15 -35.78
N ALA A 146 18.10 -23.08 -35.18
CA ALA A 146 17.93 -24.43 -35.68
C ALA A 146 17.26 -24.44 -37.07
N ALA A 147 16.27 -23.57 -37.31
CA ALA A 147 15.62 -23.45 -38.60
C ALA A 147 16.58 -22.94 -39.69
N LEU A 148 17.38 -21.91 -39.39
CA LEU A 148 18.42 -21.41 -40.29
C LEU A 148 19.47 -22.49 -40.57
N THR A 149 19.94 -23.20 -39.53
CA THR A 149 20.97 -24.23 -39.65
C THR A 149 20.51 -25.41 -40.50
N ASN A 150 19.25 -25.82 -40.32
CA ASN A 150 18.66 -26.88 -41.13
C ASN A 150 18.46 -26.46 -42.59
N ALA A 151 18.09 -25.21 -42.84
CA ALA A 151 17.85 -24.67 -44.18
C ALA A 151 19.15 -24.37 -44.95
N PHE A 152 20.19 -23.87 -44.26
CA PHE A 152 21.42 -23.35 -44.85
C PHE A 152 22.65 -24.08 -44.29
N ARG A 153 22.80 -25.36 -44.62
CA ARG A 153 23.83 -26.24 -44.05
C ARG A 153 25.28 -25.87 -44.37
N ASP A 154 25.51 -25.14 -45.45
CA ASP A 154 26.85 -24.72 -45.85
C ASP A 154 27.29 -23.43 -45.15
N ASP A 155 26.36 -22.68 -44.55
CA ASP A 155 26.61 -21.38 -43.95
C ASP A 155 27.00 -21.54 -42.46
N ASP A 156 27.82 -20.62 -41.94
CA ASP A 156 28.10 -20.59 -40.49
C ASP A 156 27.06 -19.71 -39.81
N ILE A 157 26.33 -20.27 -38.86
CA ILE A 157 25.31 -19.56 -38.08
C ILE A 157 25.80 -19.48 -36.64
N GLU A 158 26.05 -18.26 -36.18
CA GLU A 158 26.58 -17.99 -34.86
C GLU A 158 25.60 -17.12 -34.06
N PRO A 159 25.20 -17.54 -32.84
CA PRO A 159 24.41 -16.70 -31.95
C PRO A 159 25.28 -15.55 -31.43
N VAL A 160 24.78 -14.32 -31.49
CA VAL A 160 25.50 -13.18 -30.91
C VAL A 160 25.16 -13.10 -29.42
N ALA A 161 26.18 -13.16 -28.57
CA ALA A 161 25.99 -13.20 -27.12
C ALA A 161 25.20 -11.98 -26.59
N LYS A 162 24.24 -12.23 -25.68
CA LYS A 162 23.46 -11.19 -25.00
C LYS A 162 24.40 -10.17 -24.32
N GLY A 163 24.38 -8.92 -24.81
CA GLY A 163 25.19 -7.81 -24.28
C GLY A 163 26.35 -7.38 -25.17
N VAL A 164 26.62 -8.09 -26.28
CA VAL A 164 27.52 -7.64 -27.35
C VAL A 164 26.71 -6.86 -28.38
N LYS A 165 27.30 -5.80 -28.96
CA LYS A 165 26.68 -5.07 -30.08
C LYS A 165 26.65 -5.96 -31.32
N GLY A 166 25.47 -6.35 -31.74
CA GLY A 166 25.21 -7.30 -32.82
C GLY A 166 23.76 -7.77 -32.72
N GLY A 167 23.13 -8.05 -33.86
CA GLY A 167 21.78 -8.60 -33.87
C GLY A 167 21.74 -10.02 -33.30
N ASP A 168 20.55 -10.55 -33.05
CA ASP A 168 20.39 -11.84 -32.34
C ASP A 168 21.14 -13.04 -32.98
N VAL A 169 21.19 -13.16 -34.31
CA VAL A 169 21.90 -14.24 -35.02
C VAL A 169 22.72 -13.68 -36.18
N SER A 170 23.96 -14.13 -36.31
CA SER A 170 24.83 -13.80 -37.46
C SER A 170 24.96 -15.02 -38.37
N GLN A 171 24.71 -14.85 -39.67
CA GLN A 171 24.83 -15.89 -40.68
C GLN A 171 25.93 -15.51 -41.68
N LEU A 172 27.08 -16.18 -41.62
CA LEU A 172 28.11 -16.10 -42.64
C LEU A 172 27.77 -17.03 -43.81
N VAL A 173 27.36 -16.43 -44.92
CA VAL A 173 27.02 -17.16 -46.14
C VAL A 173 28.29 -17.70 -46.79
N ARG A 174 28.34 -19.01 -46.99
CA ARG A 174 29.42 -19.68 -47.72
C ARG A 174 28.91 -20.32 -48.99
N SER A 175 29.76 -20.27 -50.01
CA SER A 175 29.55 -21.09 -51.20
C SER A 175 29.69 -22.59 -50.88
N PRO A 176 29.18 -23.50 -51.72
CA PRO A 176 29.39 -24.95 -51.56
C PRO A 176 30.86 -25.38 -51.57
N ARG A 177 31.79 -24.47 -51.93
CA ARG A 177 33.25 -24.69 -51.91
C ARG A 177 33.92 -24.15 -50.64
N GLY A 178 33.15 -23.62 -49.69
CA GLY A 178 33.61 -23.07 -48.41
C GLY A 178 34.06 -21.61 -48.45
N THR A 179 34.08 -20.95 -49.62
CA THR A 179 34.41 -19.52 -49.74
C THR A 179 33.33 -18.65 -49.09
N ALA A 180 33.74 -17.73 -48.21
CA ALA A 180 32.84 -16.75 -47.60
C ALA A 180 32.39 -15.69 -48.63
N CYS A 181 31.08 -15.46 -48.74
CA CYS A 181 30.49 -14.57 -49.75
C CYS A 181 29.85 -13.31 -49.14
N GLY A 182 29.56 -13.32 -47.83
CA GLY A 182 29.03 -12.19 -47.08
C GLY A 182 28.30 -12.66 -45.83
N THR A 183 27.85 -11.73 -45.00
CA THR A 183 27.20 -11.98 -43.71
C THR A 183 25.82 -11.33 -43.69
N ILE A 184 24.83 -12.08 -43.22
CA ILE A 184 23.48 -11.61 -42.94
C ILE A 184 23.31 -11.53 -41.43
N LEU A 185 22.92 -10.35 -40.93
CA LEU A 185 22.61 -10.13 -39.54
C LEU A 185 21.09 -10.22 -39.32
N TRP A 186 20.66 -11.11 -38.45
CA TRP A 186 19.26 -11.35 -38.13
C TRP A 186 18.93 -10.82 -36.74
N GLU A 187 17.86 -10.03 -36.64
CA GLU A 187 17.31 -9.51 -35.39
C GLU A 187 15.87 -10.01 -35.23
N ILE A 188 15.55 -10.64 -34.11
CA ILE A 188 14.23 -11.16 -33.81
C ILE A 188 13.56 -10.21 -32.80
N LYS A 189 12.39 -9.69 -33.15
CA LYS A 189 11.62 -8.79 -32.30
C LYS A 189 10.22 -9.33 -32.05
N ARG A 190 9.91 -9.53 -30.78
CA ARG A 190 8.59 -9.93 -30.30
C ARG A 190 8.00 -8.88 -29.40
N THR A 191 7.48 -7.86 -30.04
CA THR A 191 6.60 -6.91 -29.38
C THR A 191 5.30 -6.85 -30.14
N LYS A 192 4.25 -6.37 -29.47
CA LYS A 192 2.94 -6.12 -30.09
C LYS A 192 2.90 -4.86 -30.95
N ASN A 193 3.90 -4.00 -30.80
CA ASN A 193 4.00 -2.72 -31.47
C ASN A 193 5.39 -2.58 -32.07
N TRP A 194 5.44 -2.19 -33.34
CA TRP A 194 6.67 -1.79 -34.00
C TRP A 194 7.26 -0.54 -33.32
N VAL A 195 8.59 -0.50 -33.17
CA VAL A 195 9.32 0.66 -32.65
C VAL A 195 10.35 1.09 -33.68
N ASP A 196 10.22 2.32 -34.20
CA ASP A 196 11.10 2.84 -35.26
C ASP A 196 12.59 2.87 -34.85
N GLY A 197 12.87 2.94 -33.54
CA GLY A 197 14.23 2.89 -32.99
C GLY A 197 14.98 1.57 -33.18
N TRP A 198 14.33 0.49 -33.61
CA TRP A 198 15.03 -0.78 -33.91
C TRP A 198 15.94 -0.68 -35.12
N VAL A 199 15.53 0.08 -36.14
CA VAL A 199 16.28 0.20 -37.40
C VAL A 199 17.62 0.92 -37.22
N PRO A 200 17.69 2.10 -36.58
CA PRO A 200 18.98 2.76 -36.34
C PRO A 200 19.94 1.92 -35.50
N LYS A 201 19.41 1.19 -34.50
CA LYS A 201 20.22 0.28 -33.68
C LYS A 201 20.79 -0.87 -34.52
N LEU A 202 19.94 -1.54 -35.29
CA LEU A 202 20.38 -2.66 -36.13
C LEU A 202 21.37 -2.22 -37.21
N LYS A 203 21.24 -1.00 -37.76
CA LYS A 203 22.25 -0.42 -38.67
C LYS A 203 23.61 -0.23 -38.00
N GLN A 204 23.64 0.19 -36.73
CA GLN A 204 24.89 0.26 -35.97
C GLN A 204 25.49 -1.13 -35.75
N ASP A 205 24.66 -2.11 -35.41
CA ASP A 205 25.07 -3.48 -35.17
C ASP A 205 25.57 -4.16 -36.47
N MET A 206 24.91 -3.91 -37.59
CA MET A 206 25.32 -4.36 -38.93
C MET A 206 26.73 -3.86 -39.29
N ARG A 207 27.02 -2.57 -39.02
CA ARG A 207 28.35 -1.98 -39.24
C ARG A 207 29.41 -2.60 -38.32
N ALA A 208 29.08 -2.78 -37.04
CA ALA A 208 29.99 -3.38 -36.06
C ALA A 208 30.35 -4.84 -36.43
N ALA A 209 29.38 -5.59 -36.92
CA ALA A 209 29.55 -6.96 -37.39
C ALA A 209 30.11 -7.07 -38.82
N ARG A 210 30.32 -5.95 -39.52
CA ARG A 210 30.68 -5.90 -40.96
C ARG A 210 29.75 -6.75 -41.84
N ALA A 211 28.47 -6.78 -41.49
CA ALA A 211 27.47 -7.50 -42.25
C ALA A 211 27.01 -6.69 -43.47
N GLU A 212 26.83 -7.36 -44.61
CA GLU A 212 26.36 -6.77 -45.85
C GLU A 212 24.84 -6.61 -45.89
N ILE A 213 24.11 -7.44 -45.14
CA ILE A 213 22.65 -7.40 -45.10
C ILE A 213 22.18 -7.54 -43.66
N ALA A 214 21.16 -6.77 -43.28
CA ALA A 214 20.50 -6.93 -42.00
C ALA A 214 18.98 -7.11 -42.16
N VAL A 215 18.41 -7.97 -41.32
CA VAL A 215 17.02 -8.41 -41.39
C VAL A 215 16.39 -8.39 -40.00
N ILE A 216 15.19 -7.82 -39.89
CA ILE A 216 14.34 -7.87 -38.71
C ILE A 216 13.20 -8.86 -38.94
N ILE A 217 13.10 -9.86 -38.06
CA ILE A 217 11.98 -10.78 -38.00
C ILE A 217 11.03 -10.34 -36.89
N THR A 218 9.80 -9.95 -37.25
CA THR A 218 8.81 -9.41 -36.31
C THR A 218 7.39 -9.79 -36.70
N GLU A 219 6.52 -9.98 -35.70
CA GLU A 219 5.06 -10.07 -35.93
C GLU A 219 4.44 -8.68 -36.16
N SER A 220 5.02 -7.66 -35.56
CA SER A 220 4.55 -6.28 -35.66
C SER A 220 5.29 -5.55 -36.76
N MET A 221 4.62 -5.28 -37.88
CA MET A 221 5.20 -4.60 -39.05
C MET A 221 5.17 -3.07 -38.92
N PRO A 222 6.11 -2.34 -39.55
CA PRO A 222 6.03 -0.89 -39.68
C PRO A 222 4.81 -0.50 -40.51
N LYS A 223 4.17 0.64 -40.18
CA LYS A 223 2.92 1.10 -40.80
C LYS A 223 3.05 1.34 -42.32
N GLN A 224 4.27 1.54 -42.81
CA GLN A 224 4.59 1.81 -44.20
C GLN A 224 4.69 0.54 -45.06
N ILE A 225 4.70 -0.65 -44.44
CA ILE A 225 4.71 -1.94 -45.13
C ILE A 225 3.39 -2.64 -44.85
N GLU A 226 2.54 -2.73 -45.89
CA GLU A 226 1.27 -3.47 -45.82
C GLU A 226 1.44 -4.98 -46.02
N ALA A 227 2.54 -5.41 -46.65
CA ALA A 227 2.85 -6.81 -46.91
C ALA A 227 3.55 -7.50 -45.73
N ASP A 228 3.58 -8.83 -45.73
CA ASP A 228 4.25 -9.64 -44.69
C ASP A 228 5.79 -9.61 -44.76
N MET A 229 6.34 -8.91 -45.76
CA MET A 229 7.76 -8.66 -45.96
C MET A 229 7.97 -7.36 -46.74
N GLY A 230 9.03 -6.62 -46.43
CA GLY A 230 9.45 -5.47 -47.24
C GLY A 230 10.78 -4.87 -46.81
N LEU A 231 11.24 -3.88 -47.55
CA LEU A 231 12.45 -3.12 -47.23
C LEU A 231 12.03 -1.81 -46.54
N PHE A 232 12.46 -1.64 -45.29
CA PHE A 232 12.18 -0.43 -44.52
C PHE A 232 13.50 0.28 -44.18
N GLN A 233 13.71 1.47 -44.75
CA GLN A 233 14.91 2.28 -44.54
C GLN A 233 16.23 1.51 -44.77
N GLY A 234 16.29 0.62 -45.76
CA GLY A 234 17.48 -0.16 -46.08
C GLY A 234 17.66 -1.44 -45.26
N ILE A 235 16.74 -1.76 -44.34
CA ILE A 235 16.72 -3.01 -43.57
C ILE A 235 15.55 -3.86 -44.04
N TRP A 236 15.78 -5.16 -44.25
CA TRP A 236 14.70 -6.09 -44.57
C TRP A 236 13.86 -6.37 -43.32
N VAL A 237 12.54 -6.32 -43.45
CA VAL A 237 11.61 -6.65 -42.37
C VAL A 237 10.66 -7.73 -42.86
N ALA A 238 10.50 -8.81 -42.11
CA ALA A 238 9.61 -9.90 -42.48
C ALA A 238 8.94 -10.55 -41.26
N LYS A 239 7.79 -11.18 -41.50
CA LYS A 239 7.17 -12.07 -40.50
C LYS A 239 7.96 -13.38 -40.36
N PRO A 240 7.90 -14.05 -39.18
CA PRO A 240 8.63 -15.30 -38.94
C PRO A 240 8.41 -16.38 -40.00
N GLY A 241 7.18 -16.52 -40.51
CA GLY A 241 6.85 -17.52 -41.53
C GLY A 241 7.58 -17.33 -42.88
N LEU A 242 8.08 -16.13 -43.18
CA LEU A 242 8.79 -15.82 -44.42
C LEU A 242 10.31 -15.77 -44.26
N ALA A 243 10.83 -15.95 -43.04
CA ALA A 243 12.24 -15.72 -42.74
C ALA A 243 13.18 -16.63 -43.56
N ILE A 244 12.86 -17.92 -43.70
CA ILE A 244 13.68 -18.86 -44.50
C ILE A 244 13.61 -18.56 -46.00
N ALA A 245 12.43 -18.16 -46.50
CA ALA A 245 12.26 -17.80 -47.90
C ALA A 245 13.06 -16.53 -48.24
N LEU A 246 12.99 -15.51 -47.37
CA LEU A 246 13.79 -14.31 -47.48
C LEU A 246 15.29 -14.62 -47.37
N GLY A 247 15.70 -15.43 -46.39
CA GLY A 247 17.08 -15.87 -46.22
C GLY A 247 17.63 -16.55 -47.47
N SER A 248 16.83 -17.38 -48.14
CA SER A 248 17.23 -18.06 -49.38
C SER A 248 17.50 -17.07 -50.52
N LEU A 249 16.68 -16.02 -50.63
CA LEU A 249 16.83 -14.98 -51.65
C LEU A 249 18.08 -14.12 -51.38
N LEU A 250 18.26 -13.68 -50.14
CA LEU A 250 19.40 -12.86 -49.72
C LEU A 250 20.71 -13.66 -49.84
N ARG A 251 20.70 -14.94 -49.45
CA ARG A 251 21.82 -15.86 -49.60
C ARG A 251 22.24 -15.98 -51.07
N LYS A 252 21.28 -16.18 -51.98
CA LYS A 252 21.57 -16.24 -53.43
C LYS A 252 22.23 -14.95 -53.93
N SER A 253 21.71 -13.79 -53.52
CA SER A 253 22.29 -12.49 -53.87
C SER A 253 23.76 -12.38 -53.42
N LEU A 254 24.07 -12.77 -52.18
CA LEU A 254 25.44 -12.76 -51.66
C LEU A 254 26.36 -13.74 -52.39
N LEU A 255 25.87 -14.94 -52.71
CA LEU A 255 26.63 -15.91 -53.51
C LEU A 255 26.97 -15.37 -54.91
N ASP A 256 26.01 -14.71 -55.56
CA ASP A 256 26.20 -14.11 -56.89
C ASP A 256 27.23 -12.96 -56.82
N VAL A 257 27.17 -12.10 -55.79
CA VAL A 257 28.16 -11.04 -55.55
C VAL A 257 29.54 -11.63 -55.26
N GLY A 258 29.64 -12.66 -54.42
CA GLY A 258 30.89 -13.35 -54.13
C GLY A 258 31.53 -13.96 -55.37
N LEU A 259 30.74 -14.55 -56.26
CA LEU A 259 31.21 -15.11 -57.53
C LEU A 259 31.77 -14.02 -58.46
N GLN A 260 31.15 -12.83 -58.50
CA GLN A 260 31.67 -11.71 -59.29
C GLN A 260 32.96 -11.17 -58.71
N LYS A 261 33.04 -10.96 -57.39
CA LYS A 261 34.28 -10.52 -56.71
C LYS A 261 35.46 -11.45 -57.01
N ALA A 262 35.26 -12.76 -56.92
CA ALA A 262 36.28 -13.76 -57.24
C ALA A 262 36.75 -13.74 -58.70
N ARG A 263 35.90 -13.28 -59.64
CA ARG A 263 36.27 -13.13 -61.06
C ARG A 263 37.07 -11.84 -61.30
N THR A 264 36.76 -10.77 -60.59
CA THR A 264 37.45 -9.47 -60.71
C THR A 264 38.82 -9.48 -60.03
N GLU A 265 39.01 -10.25 -58.97
CA GLU A 265 40.27 -10.36 -58.22
C GLU A 265 41.46 -10.82 -59.09
N HIS A 266 41.18 -11.48 -60.22
CA HIS A 266 42.19 -11.93 -61.20
C HIS A 266 42.59 -10.90 -62.27
N GLN A 267 42.12 -9.63 -62.21
CA GLN A 267 42.43 -8.60 -63.23
C GLN A 267 43.20 -7.35 -62.70
N GLY A 268 43.64 -7.35 -61.43
CA GLY A 268 43.88 -6.13 -60.64
C GLY A 268 45.00 -5.15 -61.04
N GLY A 269 44.63 -3.86 -61.14
CA GLY A 269 45.52 -2.69 -61.00
C GLY A 269 45.10 -1.72 -59.86
N LYS A 270 45.96 -0.78 -59.47
CA LYS A 270 45.73 0.17 -58.32
C LYS A 270 44.49 1.06 -58.47
N ALA A 271 44.09 1.41 -59.69
CA ALA A 271 42.87 2.19 -59.94
C ALA A 271 41.59 1.39 -59.65
N GLU A 272 41.65 0.07 -59.85
CA GLU A 272 40.55 -0.84 -59.58
C GLU A 272 40.38 -1.08 -58.07
N ALA A 273 41.47 -1.10 -57.30
CA ALA A 273 41.40 -1.15 -55.84
C ALA A 273 40.72 0.10 -55.24
N LEU A 274 41.00 1.29 -55.78
CA LEU A 274 40.32 2.53 -55.38
C LEU A 274 38.84 2.53 -55.81
N TYR A 275 38.55 2.08 -57.03
CA TYR A 275 37.17 1.93 -57.50
C TYR A 275 36.39 0.94 -56.64
N ASN A 276 36.97 -0.23 -56.32
CA ASN A 276 36.39 -1.25 -55.46
C ASN A 276 36.20 -0.75 -54.02
N PHE A 277 37.08 0.11 -53.52
CA PHE A 277 36.92 0.71 -52.19
C PHE A 277 35.80 1.76 -52.17
N VAL A 278 35.74 2.67 -53.15
CA VAL A 278 34.69 3.70 -53.24
C VAL A 278 33.31 3.09 -53.57
N THR A 279 33.29 1.97 -54.27
CA THR A 279 32.06 1.19 -54.53
C THR A 279 31.82 0.08 -53.50
N SER A 280 32.70 -0.04 -52.50
CA SER A 280 32.54 -1.06 -51.47
C SER A 280 31.30 -0.78 -50.65
N HIS A 281 30.64 -1.86 -50.23
CA HIS A 281 29.50 -1.78 -49.34
C HIS A 281 29.87 -1.09 -48.01
N GLU A 282 31.10 -1.30 -47.52
CA GLU A 282 31.63 -0.65 -46.31
C GLU A 282 31.71 0.88 -46.49
N PHE A 283 32.21 1.38 -47.62
CA PHE A 283 32.25 2.83 -47.89
C PHE A 283 30.85 3.44 -48.02
N ILE A 284 29.93 2.76 -48.73
CA ILE A 284 28.54 3.22 -48.87
C ILE A 284 27.87 3.32 -47.49
N GLN A 285 28.03 2.30 -46.64
CA GLN A 285 27.51 2.34 -45.26
C GLN A 285 28.09 3.49 -44.43
N GLN A 286 29.37 3.83 -44.62
CA GLN A 286 30.00 4.97 -43.92
C GLN A 286 29.43 6.30 -44.40
N VAL A 287 29.23 6.47 -45.70
CA VAL A 287 28.61 7.69 -46.27
C VAL A 287 27.14 7.80 -45.84
N GLU A 288 26.39 6.71 -45.87
CA GLU A 288 25.01 6.67 -45.38
C GLU A 288 24.92 7.06 -43.90
N LEU A 289 25.83 6.58 -43.05
CA LEU A 289 25.93 6.99 -41.65
C LEU A 289 26.16 8.50 -41.50
N MET A 290 27.07 9.06 -42.30
CA MET A 290 27.34 10.50 -42.26
C MET A 290 26.08 11.30 -42.63
N VAL A 291 25.34 10.85 -43.64
CA VAL A 291 24.09 11.49 -44.09
C VAL A 291 22.99 11.34 -43.03
N GLU A 292 22.82 10.16 -42.43
CA GLU A 292 21.85 9.89 -41.36
C GLU A 292 22.14 10.76 -40.13
N THR A 293 23.40 10.80 -39.70
CA THR A 293 23.85 11.62 -38.56
C THR A 293 23.58 13.09 -38.83
N TYR A 294 23.88 13.57 -40.05
CA TYR A 294 23.58 14.94 -40.45
C TYR A 294 22.07 15.24 -40.42
N GLN A 295 21.23 14.34 -40.93
CA GLN A 295 19.78 14.51 -40.91
C GLN A 295 19.23 14.57 -39.47
N GLU A 296 19.73 13.69 -38.59
CA GLU A 296 19.36 13.68 -37.17
C GLU A 296 19.79 14.97 -36.48
N MET A 297 21.03 15.42 -36.68
CA MET A 297 21.54 16.68 -36.14
C MET A 297 20.70 17.87 -36.62
N ASN A 298 20.35 17.91 -37.91
CA ASN A 298 19.51 18.97 -38.45
C ASN A 298 18.11 18.96 -37.82
N LEU A 299 17.51 17.77 -37.63
CA LEU A 299 16.23 17.64 -36.95
C LEU A 299 16.29 18.12 -35.49
N GLN A 300 17.36 17.81 -34.76
CA GLN A 300 17.60 18.30 -33.40
C GLN A 300 17.68 19.83 -33.37
N VAL A 301 18.47 20.44 -34.26
CA VAL A 301 18.57 21.90 -34.40
C VAL A 301 17.21 22.54 -34.69
N GLN A 302 16.39 21.96 -35.58
CA GLN A 302 15.06 22.49 -35.84
C GLN A 302 14.14 22.43 -34.61
N LYS A 303 14.18 21.33 -33.84
CA LYS A 303 13.42 21.20 -32.58
C LYS A 303 13.86 22.25 -31.56
N GLU A 304 15.17 22.46 -31.42
CA GLU A 304 15.74 23.47 -30.54
C GLU A 304 15.28 24.87 -30.93
N ARG A 305 15.36 25.23 -32.22
CA ARG A 305 14.89 26.54 -32.71
C ARG A 305 13.44 26.80 -32.32
N VAL A 306 12.54 25.84 -32.54
CA VAL A 306 11.11 25.97 -32.17
C VAL A 306 10.94 26.12 -30.65
N ALA A 307 11.70 25.38 -29.85
CA ALA A 307 11.63 25.45 -28.39
C ALA A 307 12.14 26.81 -27.87
N TYR A 308 13.27 27.29 -28.38
CA TYR A 308 13.85 28.57 -28.00
C TYR A 308 12.99 29.75 -28.44
N GLU A 309 12.36 29.69 -29.62
CA GLU A 309 11.43 30.72 -30.07
C GLU A 309 10.25 30.90 -29.08
N ARG A 310 9.70 29.77 -28.61
CA ARG A 310 8.65 29.81 -27.57
C ARG A 310 9.15 30.40 -26.26
N LEU A 311 10.37 30.03 -25.85
CA LEU A 311 10.97 30.52 -24.61
C LEU A 311 11.26 32.03 -24.69
N TRP A 312 11.78 32.51 -25.82
CA TRP A 312 12.00 33.92 -26.08
C TRP A 312 10.68 34.70 -26.05
N SER A 313 9.64 34.23 -26.72
CA SER A 313 8.32 34.87 -26.68
C SER A 313 7.75 34.95 -25.27
N GLN A 314 7.94 33.91 -24.44
CA GLN A 314 7.52 33.94 -23.03
C GLN A 314 8.32 34.97 -22.20
N ARG A 315 9.66 34.96 -22.34
CA ARG A 315 10.55 35.89 -21.63
C ARG A 315 10.30 37.34 -22.05
N GLU A 316 10.05 37.58 -23.32
CA GLU A 316 9.72 38.90 -23.84
C GLU A 316 8.41 39.42 -23.23
N LYS A 317 7.36 38.59 -23.17
CA LYS A 317 6.11 38.95 -22.49
C LYS A 317 6.31 39.22 -20.99
N GLN A 318 7.16 38.47 -20.32
CA GLN A 318 7.49 38.71 -18.91
C GLN A 318 8.26 40.04 -18.74
N SER A 319 9.23 40.30 -19.61
CA SER A 319 10.00 41.55 -19.63
C SER A 319 9.09 42.75 -19.86
N GLN A 320 8.17 42.66 -20.84
CA GLN A 320 7.17 43.70 -21.10
C GLN A 320 6.24 43.94 -19.90
N LYS A 321 5.77 42.87 -19.24
CA LYS A 321 4.96 43.01 -18.01
C LYS A 321 5.73 43.69 -16.88
N LEU A 322 7.00 43.35 -16.69
CA LEU A 322 7.86 43.97 -15.67
C LEU A 322 8.08 45.46 -15.99
N LEU A 323 8.36 45.79 -17.25
CA LEU A 323 8.53 47.17 -17.70
C LEU A 323 7.25 47.98 -17.46
N LEU A 324 6.09 47.48 -17.90
CA LEU A 324 4.80 48.14 -17.72
C LEU A 324 4.43 48.27 -16.23
N GLY A 325 4.68 47.22 -15.44
CA GLY A 325 4.48 47.25 -13.99
C GLY A 325 5.33 48.32 -13.31
N THR A 326 6.60 48.43 -13.71
CA THR A 326 7.52 49.45 -13.18
C THR A 326 7.07 50.87 -13.60
N ALA A 327 6.68 51.06 -14.87
CA ALA A 327 6.13 52.33 -15.36
C ALA A 327 4.87 52.74 -14.60
N ASN A 328 3.94 51.80 -14.36
CA ASN A 328 2.71 52.04 -13.61
C ASN A 328 3.00 52.43 -12.15
N ILE A 329 3.96 51.77 -11.49
CA ILE A 329 4.36 52.12 -10.12
C ILE A 329 4.90 53.56 -10.08
N ILE A 330 5.81 53.91 -11.00
CA ILE A 330 6.35 55.27 -11.09
C ILE A 330 5.24 56.29 -11.37
N GLY A 331 4.36 56.03 -12.33
CA GLY A 331 3.23 56.92 -12.65
C GLY A 331 2.27 57.11 -11.46
N SER A 332 1.94 56.03 -10.74
CA SER A 332 1.12 56.12 -9.53
C SER A 332 1.77 56.95 -8.43
N MET A 333 3.09 56.78 -8.22
CA MET A 333 3.85 57.52 -7.22
C MET A 333 3.97 59.01 -7.58
N GLN A 334 4.19 59.32 -8.86
CA GLN A 334 4.16 60.69 -9.39
C GLN A 334 2.78 61.35 -9.18
N GLY A 335 1.69 60.61 -9.36
CA GLY A 335 0.33 61.10 -9.11
C GLY A 335 0.04 61.43 -7.65
N HIS A 336 0.66 60.71 -6.69
CA HIS A 336 0.45 60.92 -5.26
C HIS A 336 1.35 61.99 -4.62
N ILE A 337 2.60 62.13 -5.08
CA ILE A 337 3.63 62.96 -4.42
C ILE A 337 4.03 64.19 -5.26
N GLY A 338 3.59 64.24 -6.53
CA GLY A 338 3.94 65.31 -7.47
C GLY A 338 5.28 65.05 -8.18
N GLN A 339 5.35 65.44 -9.46
CA GLN A 339 6.45 65.10 -10.37
C GLN A 339 7.84 65.61 -9.91
N ALA A 340 7.89 66.66 -9.09
CA ALA A 340 9.12 67.33 -8.67
C ALA A 340 9.90 66.63 -7.53
N ALA A 341 9.30 65.64 -6.85
CA ALA A 341 9.88 64.98 -5.68
C ALA A 341 10.44 63.56 -5.94
N MET A 342 10.42 63.09 -7.20
CA MET A 342 10.83 61.72 -7.56
C MET A 342 12.26 61.62 -8.11
N PRO A 343 13.05 60.59 -7.74
CA PRO A 343 14.32 60.28 -8.39
C PRO A 343 14.13 59.86 -9.85
N ARG A 344 15.00 60.35 -10.75
CA ARG A 344 15.04 59.97 -12.17
C ARG A 344 15.56 58.54 -12.36
N ILE A 345 14.79 57.69 -13.05
CA ILE A 345 15.15 56.28 -13.30
C ILE A 345 15.43 56.10 -14.78
N LYS A 346 16.71 55.88 -15.10
CA LYS A 346 17.23 55.71 -16.46
C LYS A 346 16.57 54.50 -17.15
N GLY A 347 16.00 54.69 -18.35
CA GLY A 347 15.35 53.65 -19.16
C GLY A 347 13.81 53.60 -19.12
N LEU A 348 13.17 54.47 -18.32
CA LEU A 348 11.71 54.69 -18.30
C LEU A 348 11.34 56.14 -18.60
N GLU A 349 12.34 56.96 -18.93
CA GLU A 349 12.16 58.32 -19.39
C GLU A 349 11.90 58.29 -20.89
N LEU A 350 11.02 59.17 -21.38
CA LEU A 350 11.01 59.52 -22.79
C LEU A 350 12.28 60.34 -23.00
N ASP A 351 13.32 59.72 -23.56
CA ASP A 351 14.42 60.47 -24.14
C ASP A 351 13.81 61.23 -25.33
N ASP A 352 13.64 62.55 -25.20
CA ASP A 352 13.14 63.44 -26.27
C ASP A 352 14.20 63.64 -27.38
N ASP A 353 15.21 62.77 -27.45
CA ASP A 353 16.37 62.94 -28.30
C ASP A 353 16.31 62.03 -29.55
N GLU A 354 16.10 62.72 -30.69
CA GLU A 354 16.66 62.46 -32.03
C GLU A 354 16.03 61.35 -32.89
N ILE A 355 14.99 61.74 -33.64
CA ILE A 355 14.80 61.27 -35.01
C ILE A 355 15.89 61.95 -35.85
N ASP A 356 17.07 61.34 -35.96
CA ASP A 356 18.03 61.69 -37.00
C ASP A 356 17.88 60.72 -38.18
N ALA A 357 17.61 61.31 -39.34
CA ALA A 357 17.42 60.61 -40.61
C ALA A 357 18.73 59.90 -41.02
N PRO A 358 18.66 58.77 -41.76
CA PRO A 358 19.86 58.03 -42.13
C PRO A 358 20.73 58.81 -43.11
N ASP A 359 21.95 59.13 -42.69
CA ASP A 359 23.03 59.66 -43.54
C ASP A 359 23.35 58.68 -44.69
N GLU A 360 23.57 59.28 -45.86
CA GLU A 360 23.86 58.62 -47.13
C GLU A 360 25.11 57.73 -47.07
N ILE A 361 25.00 56.57 -47.73
CA ILE A 361 26.09 55.62 -47.94
C ILE A 361 27.19 56.27 -48.79
N SER A 362 28.31 56.62 -48.15
CA SER A 362 29.57 56.91 -48.83
C SER A 362 30.14 55.62 -49.43
N SER A 363 30.20 55.57 -50.75
CA SER A 363 30.83 54.52 -51.55
C SER A 363 32.34 54.50 -51.30
N GLY A 364 32.83 53.42 -50.68
CA GLY A 364 34.25 53.23 -50.37
C GLY A 364 34.78 51.85 -50.79
N SER A 365 35.29 51.79 -52.02
CA SER A 365 36.47 51.03 -52.47
C SER A 365 36.59 49.52 -52.14
N GLN A 366 36.49 48.70 -53.19
CA GLN A 366 37.10 47.37 -53.23
C GLN A 366 38.64 47.47 -53.24
N PRO A 367 39.34 46.52 -52.61
CA PRO A 367 40.63 46.08 -53.12
C PRO A 367 40.53 44.64 -53.66
N SER A 368 40.86 44.50 -54.93
CA SER A 368 41.34 43.25 -55.54
C SER A 368 42.62 42.79 -54.85
N LEU A 369 42.83 41.49 -54.69
CA LEU A 369 44.13 40.79 -54.71
C LEU A 369 43.81 39.30 -54.85
N LEU A 370 43.98 38.77 -56.06
CA LEU A 370 45.02 37.82 -56.48
C LEU A 370 44.76 36.37 -56.05
#